data_AF-A0A3L7YDH6-F1
#
_entry.id   AF-A0A3L7YDH6-F1
#
_cell.length_a   1.000
_cell.length_b   1.000
_cell.length_c   1.000
_cell.angle_alpha   90.00
_cell.angle_beta   90.00
_cell.angle_gamma   90.00
#
_symmetry.space_group_name_H-M   'P 1'
#
loop_
_entity.id
_entity.type
_entity.pdbx_description
1 polymer ?
#
loop_
_entity_poly.entity_id
_entity_poly.type
_entity_poly.pdbx_seq_one_letter_code
_entity_poly.pdbx_strand_id
1 'polypeptide(L)'
;MNKRLIPIFLVVFIDLVGFGLIIPLLPTFAISFGASPLAIGLLTASYSAMQLIGAPVLGRLSDRFGRKPLLVISQLGTFAGFVLMGFAHSLAMLFAARILAGFTGG
;
A
#
# COMPACT_ATOMS: atom_id res chain seq x y z
N MET A 1 -2.64 3.48 -29.82
CA MET A 1 -2.29 3.43 -28.38
C MET A 1 -0.98 2.67 -28.22
N ASN A 2 0.01 3.26 -27.54
CA ASN A 2 1.33 2.64 -27.40
C ASN A 2 1.20 1.39 -26.51
N LYS A 3 1.43 0.17 -27.03
CA LYS A 3 1.19 -1.11 -26.32
C LYS A 3 1.93 -1.21 -24.97
N ARG A 4 2.97 -0.39 -24.79
CA ARG A 4 3.78 -0.27 -23.57
C ARG A 4 3.07 0.43 -22.40
N LEU A 5 2.00 1.18 -22.66
CA LEU A 5 1.26 1.92 -21.62
C LEU A 5 0.15 1.08 -20.96
N ILE A 6 -0.34 0.04 -21.64
CA ILE A 6 -1.42 -0.80 -21.14
C ILE A 6 -1.09 -1.44 -19.78
N PRO A 7 0.12 -2.01 -19.55
CA PRO A 7 0.45 -2.60 -18.25
C PRO A 7 0.47 -1.58 -17.11
N ILE A 8 1.00 -0.37 -17.37
CA ILE A 8 1.05 0.70 -16.38
C ILE A 8 -0.36 1.16 -16.02
N PHE A 9 -1.21 1.32 -17.04
CA PHE A 9 -2.61 1.69 -16.85
C PHE A 9 -3.34 0.65 -16.00
N LEU A 10 -3.15 -0.65 -16.27
CA LEU A 10 -3.78 -1.72 -15.48
C LEU A 10 -3.29 -1.73 -14.04
N VAL A 11 -2.00 -1.52 -13.79
CA VAL A 11 -1.44 -1.43 -12.42
C VAL A 11 -2.08 -0.28 -11.66
N VAL A 12 -2.08 0.92 -12.24
CA VAL A 12 -2.68 2.11 -11.60
C VAL A 12 -4.18 1.91 -11.37
N PHE A 13 -4.89 1.30 -12.33
CA PHE A 13 -6.31 1.01 -12.19
C PHE A 13 -6.58 0.05 -11.02
N ILE A 14 -5.83 -1.05 -10.93
CA ILE A 14 -5.96 -2.03 -9.84
C ILE A 14 -5.65 -1.37 -8.49
N ASP A 15 -4.63 -0.52 -8.42
CA ASP A 15 -4.26 0.19 -7.19
C ASP A 15 -5.37 1.14 -6.75
N LEU A 16 -5.94 1.93 -7.66
CA LEU A 16 -7.03 2.86 -7.35
C LEU A 16 -8.29 2.12 -6.86
N VAL A 17 -8.62 0.99 -7.47
CA VAL A 17 -9.73 0.14 -7.01
C VAL A 17 -9.45 -0.41 -5.61
N GLY A 18 -8.26 -0.96 -5.37
CA GLY A 18 -7.86 -1.47 -4.06
C GLY A 18 -7.90 -0.38 -2.99
N PHE A 19 -7.40 0.81 -3.31
CA PHE A 19 -7.45 1.97 -2.42
C PHE A 19 -8.88 2.41 -2.10
N GLY A 20 -9.73 2.49 -3.13
CA GLY A 20 -11.13 2.86 -3.00
C GLY A 20 -11.92 1.89 -2.11
N LEU A 21 -11.58 0.60 -2.14
CA LEU A 21 -12.17 -0.40 -1.26
C LEU A 21 -11.66 -0.28 0.18
N ILE A 22 -10.38 0.02 0.38
CA ILE A 22 -9.76 0.01 1.70
C ILE A 22 -10.12 1.24 2.54
N ILE A 23 -10.21 2.43 1.94
CA ILE A 23 -10.52 3.67 2.67
C ILE A 23 -11.75 3.54 3.59
N PRO A 24 -12.91 3.04 3.13
CA PRO A 24 -14.09 2.87 4.01
C PRO A 24 -14.00 1.65 4.94
N LEU A 25 -13.28 0.60 4.54
CA LEU A 25 -13.20 -0.64 5.32
C LEU A 25 -12.21 -0.55 6.49
N LEU A 26 -11.12 0.19 6.30
CA LEU A 26 -10.03 0.26 7.26
C LEU A 26 -10.45 0.82 8.64
N PRO A 27 -11.22 1.92 8.74
CA PRO A 27 -11.73 2.39 10.03
C PRO A 27 -12.64 1.36 10.69
N THR A 28 -13.49 0.69 9.91
CA THR A 28 -14.44 -0.33 10.40
C THR A 28 -13.70 -1.51 11.03
N PHE A 29 -12.65 -2.03 10.36
CA PHE A 29 -11.79 -3.08 10.91
C PHE A 29 -11.00 -2.62 12.13
N ALA A 30 -10.48 -1.39 12.11
CA ALA A 30 -9.74 -0.86 13.25
C ALA A 30 -10.64 -0.76 14.50
N ILE A 31 -11.88 -0.29 14.34
CA ILE A 31 -12.88 -0.23 15.42
C ILE A 31 -13.20 -1.62 15.95
N SER A 32 -13.34 -2.64 15.09
CA SER A 32 -13.59 -4.01 15.55
C SER A 32 -12.44 -4.59 16.40
N PHE A 33 -11.22 -4.05 16.26
CA PHE A 33 -10.08 -4.37 17.13
C PHE A 33 -9.91 -3.41 18.31
N GLY A 34 -10.91 -2.57 18.61
CA GLY A 34 -10.88 -1.64 19.74
C GLY A 34 -10.04 -0.38 19.51
N ALA A 35 -9.79 0.01 18.26
CA ALA A 35 -9.01 1.22 17.97
C ALA A 35 -9.72 2.49 18.45
N SER A 36 -8.96 3.36 19.12
CA SER A 36 -9.41 4.72 19.41
C SER A 36 -9.42 5.59 18.14
N PRO A 37 -10.13 6.73 18.12
CA PRO A 37 -10.09 7.67 17.00
C PRO A 37 -8.66 8.12 16.64
N LEU A 38 -7.81 8.32 17.65
CA LEU A 38 -6.39 8.63 17.46
C LEU A 38 -5.66 7.48 16.76
N ALA A 39 -5.91 6.23 17.16
CA ALA A 39 -5.30 5.07 16.55
C ALA A 39 -5.68 4.93 15.07
N ILE A 40 -6.95 5.16 14.71
CA ILE A 40 -7.41 5.15 13.30
C ILE A 40 -6.69 6.24 12.49
N GLY A 41 -6.56 7.44 13.08
CA GLY A 41 -5.79 8.54 12.48
C GLY A 41 -4.33 8.15 12.23
N LEU A 42 -3.66 7.58 13.23
CA LEU A 42 -2.29 7.09 13.11
C LEU A 42 -2.16 5.95 12.09
N LEU A 43 -3.14 5.06 12.00
CA LEU A 43 -3.16 3.94 11.07
C LEU A 43 -3.26 4.43 9.62
N THR A 44 -4.05 5.48 9.40
CA THR A 44 -4.14 6.16 8.10
C THR A 44 -2.84 6.91 7.79
N ALA A 45 -2.30 7.66 8.76
CA ALA A 45 -1.07 8.43 8.62
C ALA A 45 0.17 7.55 8.39
N SER A 46 0.22 6.36 9.00
CA SER A 46 1.35 5.43 8.87
C SER A 46 1.61 5.03 7.42
N TYR A 47 0.55 4.82 6.63
CA TYR A 47 0.69 4.54 5.21
C TYR A 47 1.31 5.71 4.46
N SER A 48 0.76 6.93 4.62
CA SER A 48 1.25 8.11 3.93
C SER A 48 2.69 8.45 4.33
N ALA A 49 3.03 8.27 5.61
CA ALA A 49 4.39 8.44 6.11
C ALA A 49 5.36 7.43 5.47
N MET A 50 4.96 6.16 5.37
CA MET A 50 5.78 5.14 4.73
C MET A 50 5.85 5.31 3.21
N GLN A 51 4.80 5.81 2.56
CA GLN A 51 4.81 6.15 1.13
C GLN A 51 5.74 7.32 0.84
N LEU A 52 5.76 8.33 1.70
CA LEU A 52 6.70 9.45 1.60
C LEU A 52 8.17 8.97 1.67
N ILE A 53 8.46 7.92 2.43
CA ILE A 53 9.79 7.31 2.52
C ILE A 53 10.03 6.34 1.35
N GLY A 54 9.04 5.51 1.03
CA GLY A 54 9.10 4.45 0.03
C GLY A 54 9.28 5.00 -1.38
N ALA A 55 8.52 6.03 -1.76
CA ALA A 55 8.57 6.63 -3.09
C ALA A 55 9.99 7.09 -3.52
N PRO A 56 10.74 7.88 -2.75
CA PRO A 56 12.11 8.26 -3.12
C PRO A 56 13.13 7.11 -3.01
N VAL A 57 12.88 6.12 -2.14
CA VAL A 57 13.76 4.95 -2.02
C VAL A 57 13.60 4.07 -3.25
N LEU A 58 12.37 3.63 -3.53
CA LEU A 58 12.03 2.82 -4.69
C LEU A 58 12.30 3.58 -5.99
N GLY A 59 11.99 4.87 -6.09
CA GLY A 59 12.35 5.68 -7.25
C GLY A 59 13.85 5.61 -7.60
N ARG A 60 14.73 5.80 -6.61
CA ARG A 60 16.19 5.70 -6.83
C ARG A 60 16.64 4.28 -7.18
N LEU A 61 16.05 3.26 -6.54
CA LEU A 61 16.29 1.85 -6.90
C LEU A 61 15.83 1.57 -8.34
N SER A 62 14.76 2.21 -8.79
CA SER A 62 14.14 2.01 -10.11
C SER A 62 15.04 2.55 -11.20
N ASP A 63 15.66 3.70 -10.95
CA ASP A 63 16.63 4.30 -11.85
C ASP A 63 17.92 3.47 -11.95
N ARG A 64 18.32 2.77 -10.88
CA ARG A 64 19.53 1.93 -10.86
C ARG A 64 19.33 0.54 -11.46
N PHE A 65 18.24 -0.14 -11.13
CA PHE A 65 17.98 -1.54 -11.51
C PHE A 65 17.01 -1.69 -12.69
N GLY A 66 16.45 -0.58 -13.15
CA GLY A 66 15.47 -0.54 -14.24
C GLY A 66 14.02 -0.49 -13.72
N ARG A 67 13.19 0.22 -14.47
CA ARG A 67 11.81 0.54 -14.07
C ARG A 67 10.89 -0.66 -13.96
N LYS A 68 10.98 -1.60 -14.91
CA LYS A 68 10.04 -2.73 -14.99
C LYS A 68 10.20 -3.74 -13.84
N PRO A 69 11.42 -4.22 -13.50
CA PRO A 69 11.60 -5.15 -12.37
C PRO A 69 11.16 -4.53 -11.05
N LEU A 70 11.49 -3.26 -10.83
CA LEU A 70 11.16 -2.63 -9.55
C LEU A 70 9.65 -2.38 -9.39
N LEU A 71 8.95 -1.98 -10.46
CA LEU A 71 7.49 -1.89 -10.44
C LEU A 71 6.83 -3.22 -10.07
N VAL A 72 7.40 -4.35 -10.47
CA VAL A 72 6.86 -5.68 -10.09
C VAL A 72 7.13 -5.96 -8.61
N ILE A 73 8.33 -5.64 -8.12
CA ILE A 73 8.69 -5.83 -6.71
C ILE A 73 7.82 -4.95 -5.80
N SER A 74 7.60 -3.69 -6.17
CA SER A 74 6.73 -2.78 -5.42
C SER A 74 5.30 -3.31 -5.39
N GLN A 75 4.80 -3.79 -6.53
CA GLN A 75 3.45 -4.36 -6.59
C GLN A 75 3.29 -5.65 -5.77
N LEU A 76 4.31 -6.51 -5.75
CA LEU A 76 4.31 -7.70 -4.89
C LEU A 76 4.32 -7.33 -3.40
N GLY A 77 5.04 -6.27 -3.04
CA GLY A 77 5.03 -5.73 -1.68
C GLY A 77 3.67 -5.20 -1.27
N THR A 78 3.01 -4.45 -2.17
CA THR A 78 1.67 -3.92 -1.94
C THR A 78 0.64 -5.04 -1.83
N PHE A 79 0.74 -6.05 -2.69
CA PHE A 79 -0.06 -7.26 -2.60
C PHE A 79 0.13 -7.98 -1.27
N ALA A 80 1.37 -8.17 -0.81
CA ALA A 80 1.65 -8.78 0.48
C ALA A 80 1.07 -7.95 1.65
N GLY A 81 1.10 -6.62 1.55
CA GLY A 81 0.43 -5.72 2.50
C GLY A 81 -1.08 -5.94 2.55
N PHE A 82 -1.75 -6.07 1.40
CA PHE A 82 -3.19 -6.36 1.36
C PHE A 82 -3.53 -7.75 1.88
N VAL A 83 -2.73 -8.77 1.56
CA VAL A 83 -2.89 -10.13 2.12
C VAL A 83 -2.76 -10.07 3.65
N LEU A 84 -1.72 -9.41 4.17
CA LEU A 84 -1.52 -9.25 5.61
C LEU A 84 -2.70 -8.54 6.29
N MET A 85 -3.28 -7.54 5.63
CA MET A 85 -4.48 -6.85 6.11
C MET A 85 -5.70 -7.78 6.12
N GLY A 86 -5.88 -8.60 5.07
CA GLY A 86 -6.99 -9.55 4.98
C GLY A 86 -6.96 -10.65 6.05
N PHE A 87 -5.77 -11.01 6.53
CA PHE A 87 -5.56 -11.96 7.63
C PHE A 87 -5.25 -11.27 8.97
N ALA A 88 -5.54 -9.98 9.12
CA ALA A 88 -5.27 -9.27 10.36
C ALA A 88 -6.21 -9.72 11.48
N HIS A 89 -5.64 -10.08 12.63
CA HIS A 89 -6.37 -10.43 13.87
C HIS A 89 -6.12 -9.43 15.01
N SER A 90 -5.37 -8.36 14.73
CA SER A 90 -5.03 -7.34 15.71
C SER A 90 -4.73 -6.00 15.05
N LEU A 91 -4.81 -4.92 15.84
CA LEU A 91 -4.47 -3.58 15.39
C LEU A 91 -3.01 -3.48 14.93
N ALA A 92 -2.09 -4.19 15.58
CA ALA A 92 -0.67 -4.22 15.21
C ALA A 92 -0.44 -4.83 13.82
N MET A 93 -1.20 -5.89 13.46
CA MET A 93 -1.14 -6.46 12.11
C MET A 93 -1.65 -5.47 11.05
N LEU A 94 -2.70 -4.70 11.36
CA LEU A 94 -3.16 -3.63 10.48
C LEU A 94 -2.07 -2.57 10.28
N PHE A 95 -1.39 -2.12 11.34
CA PHE A 95 -0.26 -1.20 11.21
C PHE A 95 0.87 -1.79 10.35
N ALA A 96 1.27 -3.04 10.57
CA ALA A 96 2.29 -3.70 9.78
C ALA A 96 1.90 -3.78 8.29
N ALA A 97 0.64 -4.10 8.00
CA ALA A 97 0.10 -4.11 6.65
C ALA A 97 0.14 -2.74 5.99
N ARG A 98 -0.24 -1.67 6.72
CA ARG A 98 -0.21 -0.29 6.22
C ARG A 98 1.20 0.21 5.98
N ILE A 99 2.14 -0.14 6.85
CA ILE A 99 3.55 0.23 6.72
C ILE A 99 4.16 -0.42 5.48
N LEU A 100 3.93 -1.73 5.31
CA LEU A 100 4.41 -2.47 4.14
C LEU A 100 3.82 -1.90 2.85
N ALA A 101 2.48 -1.81 2.77
CA ALA A 101 1.80 -1.28 1.60
C ALA A 101 2.16 0.18 1.31
N GLY A 102 2.38 1.00 2.34
CA GLY A 102 2.81 2.39 2.19
C GLY A 102 4.20 2.47 1.58
N PHE A 103 5.15 1.71 2.12
CA PHE A 103 6.53 1.69 1.62
C PHE A 103 6.61 1.23 0.16
N THR A 104 5.71 0.34 -0.26
CA THR A 104 5.72 -0.27 -1.59
C THR A 104 4.72 0.34 -2.57
N GLY A 105 3.82 1.21 -2.12
CA GLY A 105 2.80 1.86 -2.95
C GLY A 105 3.28 3.10 -3.69
N GLY A 106 4.59 3.22 -3.94
CA GLY A 106 5.24 4.39 -4.57
C GLY A 106 5.87 4.08 -5.92
#